data_AF-J3JDA9-F1
#
_entry.id   AF-J3JDA9-F1
#
_cell.length_a   1.000
_cell.length_b   1.000
_cell.length_c   1.000
_cell.angle_alpha   90.00
_cell.angle_beta   90.00
_cell.angle_gamma   90.00
#
_symmetry.space_group_name_H-M   'P 1'
#
loop_
_entity.id
_entity.type
_entity.pdbx_description
1 polymer ?
#
loop_
_entity_poly.entity_id
_entity_poly.type
_entity_poly.pdbx_seq_one_letter_code
_entity_poly.pdbx_strand_id
1 'polypeptide(L)'
;MPSNNLHQHVERLRADTPRRFTLLQQYHPILKTALDTTTKSYPTSTQLYQTLDDPPLSAHTFGRLLPLLVKCEIIELYTERSNSNRYDLREYSPQRFERLGEMLTEIGE
;
A
#
# COMPACT_ATOMS: atom_id res chain seq x y z
N MET A 1 2.16 16.61 12.98
CA MET A 1 3.46 15.91 12.86
C MET A 1 3.11 14.46 12.59
N PRO A 2 3.27 13.92 11.36
CA PRO A 2 3.10 12.49 11.16
C PRO A 2 4.23 11.81 11.94
N SER A 3 3.87 11.21 13.08
CA SER A 3 4.81 10.51 13.92
C SER A 3 5.43 9.39 13.08
N ASN A 4 6.75 9.37 12.98
CA ASN A 4 7.53 8.41 12.20
C ASN A 4 7.49 6.99 12.82
N ASN A 5 6.29 6.47 13.08
CA ASN A 5 6.00 5.23 13.79
C ASN A 5 5.65 4.10 12.81
N LEU A 6 6.30 4.08 11.65
CA LEU A 6 6.09 3.04 10.64
C LEU A 6 6.27 1.63 11.23
N HIS A 7 7.27 1.44 12.10
CA HIS A 7 7.51 0.17 12.78
C HIS A 7 6.29 -0.29 13.60
N GLN A 8 5.75 0.59 14.46
CA GLN A 8 4.56 0.29 15.27
C GLN A 8 3.34 -0.01 14.40
N HIS A 9 3.17 0.67 13.27
CA HIS A 9 2.09 0.38 12.33
C HIS A 9 2.24 -1.01 11.69
N VAL A 10 3.45 -1.40 11.33
CA VAL A 10 3.75 -2.71 10.74
C VAL A 10 3.57 -3.84 11.77
N GLU A 11 4.00 -3.65 13.02
CA GLU A 11 3.76 -4.61 14.10
C GLU A 11 2.25 -4.83 14.35
N ARG A 12 1.49 -3.73 14.45
CA ARG A 12 0.02 -3.79 14.57
C ARG A 12 -0.60 -4.48 13.38
N LEU A 13 -0.10 -4.22 12.17
CA LEU A 13 -0.61 -4.86 10.96
C LEU A 13 -0.41 -6.38 10.98
N ARG A 14 0.77 -6.86 11.43
CA ARG A 14 1.06 -8.29 11.62
C ARG A 14 0.11 -8.91 12.65
N ALA A 15 -0.09 -8.24 13.78
CA ALA A 15 -0.95 -8.73 14.85
C ALA A 15 -2.44 -8.79 14.45
N ASP A 16 -2.96 -7.72 13.86
CA ASP A 16 -4.39 -7.59 13.56
C ASP A 16 -4.80 -8.40 12.32
N THR A 17 -3.91 -8.50 11.32
CA THR A 17 -4.25 -9.07 10.01
C THR A 17 -3.11 -9.91 9.41
N PRO A 18 -2.69 -11.02 10.05
CA PRO A 18 -1.50 -11.77 9.67
C PRO A 18 -1.52 -12.25 8.20
N ARG A 19 -2.68 -12.73 7.72
CA ARG A 19 -2.82 -13.13 6.31
C ARG A 19 -2.61 -11.97 5.33
N ARG A 20 -3.11 -10.78 5.65
CA ARG A 20 -2.95 -9.61 4.78
C ARG A 20 -1.56 -9.02 4.88
N PHE A 21 -0.92 -9.13 6.04
CA PHE A 21 0.50 -8.82 6.21
C PHE A 21 1.36 -9.66 5.27
N THR A 22 1.19 -10.99 5.25
CA THR A 22 1.96 -11.86 4.34
C THR A 22 1.72 -11.51 2.87
N LEU A 23 0.47 -11.22 2.48
CA LEU A 23 0.16 -10.77 1.11
C LEU A 23 0.81 -9.41 0.79
N LEU A 24 0.83 -8.48 1.75
CA LEU A 24 1.48 -7.19 1.59
C LEU A 24 2.99 -7.35 1.40
N GLN A 25 3.63 -8.20 2.20
CA GLN A 25 5.05 -8.55 2.06
C GLN A 25 5.34 -9.17 0.69
N GLN A 26 4.54 -10.15 0.26
CA GLN A 26 4.70 -10.81 -1.03
C GLN A 26 4.51 -9.87 -2.23
N TYR A 27 3.50 -9.00 -2.19
CA TYR A 27 3.12 -8.14 -3.32
C TYR A 27 3.61 -6.69 -3.20
N HIS A 28 4.45 -6.40 -2.20
CA HIS A 28 5.10 -5.09 -2.00
C HIS A 28 5.74 -4.52 -3.28
N PRO A 29 6.57 -5.26 -4.05
CA PRO A 29 7.18 -4.70 -5.26
C PRO A 29 6.16 -4.32 -6.33
N ILE A 30 5.06 -5.08 -6.46
CA ILE A 30 4.00 -4.79 -7.44
C ILE A 30 3.21 -3.55 -7.04
N LEU A 31 2.96 -3.35 -5.75
CA LEU A 31 2.36 -2.13 -5.23
C LEU A 31 3.26 -0.92 -5.50
N LYS A 32 4.58 -1.05 -5.30
CA LYS A 32 5.56 0.00 -5.62
C LYS A 32 5.48 0.39 -7.10
N THR A 33 5.51 -0.59 -8.01
CA THR A 33 5.43 -0.34 -9.45
C THR A 33 4.16 0.44 -9.82
N ALA A 34 3.01 0.10 -9.23
CA ALA A 34 1.76 0.82 -9.52
C ALA A 34 1.79 2.27 -9.03
N LEU A 35 2.33 2.51 -7.84
CA LEU A 35 2.44 3.85 -7.24
C LEU A 35 3.48 4.72 -7.94
N ASP A 36 4.61 4.14 -8.38
CA ASP A 36 5.67 4.86 -9.08
C ASP A 36 5.29 5.18 -10.54
N THR A 37 4.47 4.35 -11.18
CA THR A 37 4.09 4.52 -12.60
C THR A 37 2.93 5.50 -12.79
N THR A 38 2.08 5.68 -11.78
CA THR A 38 0.90 6.55 -11.94
C THR A 38 1.27 8.03 -11.95
N THR A 39 0.67 8.79 -12.87
CA THR A 39 0.81 10.25 -12.93
C THR A 39 -0.35 10.99 -12.25
N LYS A 40 -1.33 10.25 -11.70
CA LYS A 40 -2.52 10.81 -11.07
C LYS A 40 -2.26 11.12 -9.61
N SER A 41 -2.63 12.31 -9.16
CA SER A 41 -2.56 12.67 -7.72
C SER A 41 -3.61 11.96 -6.87
N TYR A 42 -4.78 11.62 -7.45
CA TYR A 42 -5.90 11.02 -6.73
C TYR A 42 -6.47 9.74 -7.40
N PRO A 43 -5.67 8.68 -7.60
CA PRO A 43 -6.12 7.52 -8.33
C PRO A 43 -7.06 6.63 -7.51
N THR A 44 -7.90 5.86 -8.20
CA THR A 44 -8.63 4.73 -7.62
C THR A 44 -7.76 3.47 -7.60
N SER A 45 -8.16 2.46 -6.83
CA SER A 45 -7.50 1.14 -6.85
C SER A 45 -7.47 0.51 -8.24
N THR A 46 -8.55 0.65 -9.01
CA THR A 46 -8.62 0.18 -10.40
C THR A 46 -7.64 0.93 -11.31
N GLN A 47 -7.53 2.24 -11.16
CA GLN A 47 -6.61 3.04 -11.97
C GLN A 47 -5.15 2.70 -11.68
N LEU A 48 -4.80 2.45 -10.42
CA LEU A 48 -3.48 1.95 -10.03
C LEU A 48 -3.22 0.55 -10.60
N TYR A 49 -4.20 -0.35 -10.50
CA TYR A 49 -4.04 -1.70 -11.04
C TYR A 49 -3.85 -1.72 -12.56
N GLN A 50 -4.52 -0.81 -13.28
CA GLN A 50 -4.41 -0.68 -14.74
C GLN A 50 -3.03 -0.23 -15.25
N THR A 51 -2.15 0.27 -14.37
CA THR A 51 -0.77 0.59 -14.77
C THR A 51 0.15 -0.62 -14.76
N LEU A 52 -0.31 -1.77 -14.28
CA LEU A 52 0.47 -3.00 -14.18
C LEU A 52 0.30 -3.85 -15.44
N ASP A 53 1.40 -4.43 -15.90
CA ASP A 53 1.42 -5.39 -17.01
C ASP A 53 1.34 -6.82 -16.47
N ASP A 54 0.28 -7.54 -16.83
CA ASP A 54 -0.05 -8.93 -16.42
C ASP A 54 0.33 -9.30 -14.96
N PRO A 55 -0.23 -8.62 -13.94
CA PRO A 55 0.21 -8.82 -12.56
C PRO A 55 -0.26 -10.18 -11.98
N PRO A 56 0.57 -10.86 -11.15
CA PRO A 56 0.27 -12.17 -10.57
C PRO A 56 -0.72 -12.12 -9.37
N LEU A 57 -1.57 -11.09 -9.33
CA LEU A 57 -2.63 -10.92 -8.34
C LEU A 57 -3.86 -10.29 -8.99
N SER A 58 -5.04 -10.62 -8.49
CA SER A 58 -6.27 -9.99 -8.98
C SER A 58 -6.38 -8.52 -8.56
N ALA A 59 -7.12 -7.73 -9.33
CA ALA A 59 -7.50 -6.35 -8.99
C ALA A 59 -8.19 -6.25 -7.62
N HIS A 60 -8.98 -7.27 -7.25
CA HIS A 60 -9.61 -7.35 -5.94
C HIS A 60 -8.59 -7.52 -4.81
N THR A 61 -7.60 -8.41 -4.98
CA THR A 61 -6.51 -8.58 -4.02
C THR A 61 -5.72 -7.28 -3.89
N PHE A 62 -5.33 -6.67 -5.01
CA PHE A 62 -4.60 -5.41 -5.04
C PHE A 62 -5.34 -4.30 -4.26
N GLY A 63 -6.64 -4.11 -4.55
CA GLY A 63 -7.47 -3.11 -3.88
C GLY A 63 -7.60 -3.32 -2.38
N ARG A 64 -7.48 -4.57 -1.88
CA ARG A 64 -7.50 -4.88 -0.44
C ARG A 64 -6.20 -4.62 0.29
N LEU A 65 -5.09 -4.45 -0.44
CA LEU A 65 -3.78 -4.13 0.13
C LEU A 65 -3.56 -2.62 0.29
N LEU A 66 -4.16 -1.79 -0.57
CA LEU A 66 -4.02 -0.33 -0.48
C LEU A 66 -4.46 0.29 0.87
N PRO A 67 -5.56 -0.15 1.52
CA PRO A 67 -5.90 0.32 2.86
C PRO A 67 -4.83 0.03 3.91
N LEU A 68 -3.98 -0.98 3.70
CA LEU A 68 -2.88 -1.28 4.63
C LEU A 68 -1.76 -0.24 4.49
N LEU A 69 -1.54 0.27 3.27
CA LEU A 69 -0.61 1.38 3.03
C LEU A 69 -1.10 2.66 3.70
N VAL A 70 -2.42 2.88 3.74
CA VAL A 70 -3.03 3.99 4.51
C VAL A 70 -2.79 3.80 6.01
N LYS A 71 -3.01 2.57 6.54
CA LYS A 71 -2.73 2.26 7.95
C LYS A 71 -1.26 2.45 8.33
N CYS A 72 -0.34 2.23 7.39
CA CYS A 72 1.08 2.46 7.57
C CYS A 72 1.52 3.90 7.25
N GLU A 73 0.58 4.81 6.96
CA GLU A 73 0.85 6.21 6.59
C GLU A 73 1.86 6.33 5.42
N ILE A 74 1.69 5.48 4.40
CA ILE A 74 2.49 5.51 3.17
C ILE A 74 1.79 6.33 2.08
N ILE A 75 0.47 6.25 2.04
CA ILE A 75 -0.43 7.02 1.19
C ILE A 75 -1.62 7.44 2.05
N GLU A 76 -2.38 8.46 1.63
CA GLU A 76 -3.59 8.84 2.36
C GLU A 76 -4.86 8.43 1.61
N LEU A 77 -5.99 8.44 2.32
CA LEU A 77 -7.31 8.25 1.73
C LEU A 77 -7.92 9.63 1.44
N TYR A 78 -8.05 9.98 0.17
CA TYR A 78 -8.65 11.25 -0.26
C TYR A 78 -10.19 11.23 -0.14
N THR A 79 -10.82 10.10 -0.51
CA THR A 79 -12.26 9.95 -0.37
C THR A 79 -12.63 8.49 -0.18
N GLU A 80 -13.40 8.20 0.86
CA GLU A 80 -14.02 6.89 1.06
C GLU A 80 -15.33 6.81 0.25
N ARG A 81 -15.44 5.82 -0.63
CA ARG A 81 -16.67 5.50 -1.36
C ARG A 81 -16.80 4.00 -1.40
N SER A 82 -18.01 3.48 -1.15
CA SER A 82 -18.28 2.04 -0.97
C SER A 82 -17.64 1.11 -2.01
N ASN A 83 -17.40 1.59 -3.24
CA ASN A 83 -16.75 0.82 -4.32
C ASN A 83 -15.64 1.59 -5.06
N SER A 84 -15.20 2.77 -4.60
CA SER A 84 -14.27 3.61 -5.37
C SER A 84 -13.46 4.55 -4.48
N ASN A 85 -12.77 3.98 -3.50
CA ASN A 85 -11.82 4.74 -2.70
C ASN A 85 -10.80 5.43 -3.61
N ARG A 86 -10.59 6.72 -3.35
CA ARG A 86 -9.53 7.51 -3.98
C ARG A 86 -8.41 7.70 -2.98
N TYR A 87 -7.20 7.43 -3.41
CA TYR A 87 -5.99 7.58 -2.60
C TYR A 87 -5.34 8.90 -2.94
N ASP A 88 -4.73 9.56 -1.95
CA ASP A 88 -3.89 10.75 -2.18
C ASP A 88 -2.43 10.30 -2.27
N LEU A 89 -1.81 10.59 -3.42
CA LEU A 89 -0.41 10.28 -3.69
C LEU A 89 0.47 11.53 -3.78
N ARG A 90 -0.04 12.72 -3.43
CA ARG A 90 0.76 13.96 -3.51
C ARG A 90 1.98 13.93 -2.60
N GLU A 91 1.83 13.31 -1.43
CA GLU A 91 2.88 13.14 -0.43
C GLU A 91 3.52 11.74 -0.50
N TYR A 92 3.27 10.97 -1.56
CA TYR A 92 3.86 9.65 -1.71
C TYR A 92 5.39 9.76 -1.85
N SER A 93 6.12 9.05 -0.99
CA SER A 93 7.58 8.94 -1.03
C SER A 93 7.99 7.51 -1.37
N PRO A 94 8.66 7.28 -2.51
CA PRO A 94 9.23 5.98 -2.85
C PRO A 94 10.18 5.46 -1.76
N GLN A 95 10.95 6.34 -1.12
CA GLN A 95 11.88 5.96 -0.03
C GLN A 95 11.13 5.45 1.21
N ARG A 96 10.02 6.10 1.57
CA ARG A 96 9.16 5.64 2.68
C ARG A 96 8.51 4.29 2.34
N PHE A 97 8.15 4.07 1.07
CA PHE A 97 7.64 2.79 0.59
C PHE A 97 8.70 1.68 0.63
N GLU A 98 9.95 1.97 0.26
CA GLU A 98 11.07 1.04 0.40
C GLU A 98 11.30 0.66 1.85
N ARG A 99 11.28 1.63 2.77
CA ARG A 99 11.41 1.38 4.20
C ARG A 99 10.30 0.49 4.76
N LEU A 100 9.07 0.57 4.22
CA LEU A 100 8.01 -0.38 4.55
C LEU A 100 8.42 -1.82 4.17
N GLY A 101 9.01 -2.03 3.00
CA GLY A 101 9.44 -3.35 2.52
C GLY A 101 10.50 -3.98 3.42
N GLU A 102 11.45 -3.17 3.88
CA GLU A 102 12.47 -3.58 4.86
C GLU A 102 11.81 -4.03 6.17
N MET A 103 10.87 -3.25 6.70
CA MET A 103 10.16 -3.58 7.95
C MET A 103 9.27 -4.82 7.82
N LEU A 104 8.61 -5.02 6.66
CA LEU A 104 7.80 -6.22 6.42
C LEU A 104 8.66 -7.50 6.43
N THR A 105 9.91 -7.40 5.96
CA THR A 105 10.87 -8.49 6.02
C THR A 105 11.34 -8.71 7.46
N GLU A 106 11.86 -7.67 8.12
CA GLU A 106 12.38 -7.74 9.50
C GLU A 106 11.35 -8.29 10.50
N ILE A 107 10.09 -7.84 10.39
CA ILE A 107 8.99 -8.27 11.26
C ILE A 107 8.38 -9.59 10.75
N GLY A 108 8.60 -9.99 9.51
CA GLY A 108 8.08 -11.24 8.95
C GLY A 108 8.90 -12.47 9.31
N GLU A 109 10.21 -12.30 9.52
CA GLU A 109 11.14 -13.29 10.07
C GLU A 109 10.82 -13.67 11.53
#